data_AF-A1YFJ8-F1
#
_entry.id   AF-A1YFJ8-F1
#
_cell.length_a   1.000
_cell.length_b   1.000
_cell.length_c   1.000
_cell.angle_alpha   90.00
_cell.angle_beta   90.00
_cell.angle_gamma   90.00
#
_symmetry.space_group_name_H-M   'P 1'
#
loop_
_entity.id
_entity.type
_entity.pdbx_description
1 polymer ?
#
loop_
_entity_poly.entity_id
_entity_poly.type
_entity_poly.pdbx_seq_one_letter_code
_entity_poly.pdbx_strand_id
1 'polypeptide(L)'
;IVFGNIQQIYEWHRDYFLQELRRCLKDPDWLAQLFIKHERRLHMYVVYCQNKPKSEHVVSEFGDSYFEELRQQLGHRLQLNDLLIKPVQRIMKYQLLLKDFLKYYSRAGMDTAELE
;
A
#
# COMPACT_ATOMS: atom_id res chain seq x y z
N ILE A 1 13.47 13.43 -2.70
CA ILE A 1 12.12 14.06 -2.86
C ILE A 1 11.22 13.19 -3.73
N VAL A 2 11.58 12.87 -4.98
CA VAL A 2 10.76 12.05 -5.91
C VAL A 2 10.20 10.77 -5.26
N PHE A 3 11.04 9.96 -4.63
CA PHE A 3 10.62 8.64 -4.14
C PHE A 3 10.11 8.62 -2.69
N GLY A 4 10.20 9.74 -1.95
CA GLY A 4 9.87 9.76 -0.52
C GLY A 4 10.53 8.62 0.27
N ASN A 5 9.73 7.91 1.06
CA ASN A 5 10.10 6.69 1.78
C ASN A 5 9.57 5.40 1.11
N ILE A 6 9.37 5.38 -0.21
CA ILE A 6 8.80 4.21 -0.90
C ILE A 6 9.62 2.93 -0.72
N GLN A 7 10.94 3.05 -0.56
CA GLN A 7 11.82 1.90 -0.31
C GLN A 7 11.48 1.22 1.01
N GLN A 8 11.25 1.99 2.08
CA GLN A 8 10.81 1.47 3.38
C GLN A 8 9.47 0.72 3.26
N ILE A 9 8.52 1.29 2.51
CA ILE A 9 7.22 0.65 2.24
C ILE A 9 7.43 -0.68 1.52
N TYR A 10 8.21 -0.66 0.43
CA TYR A 10 8.48 -1.85 -0.37
C TYR A 10 9.13 -2.98 0.43
N GLU A 11 10.20 -2.68 1.18
CA GLU A 11 10.93 -3.66 1.98
C GLU A 11 10.02 -4.28 3.04
N TRP A 12 9.26 -3.48 3.80
CA TRP A 12 8.33 -4.01 4.80
C TRP A 12 7.25 -4.90 4.17
N HIS A 13 6.71 -4.51 3.01
CA HIS A 13 5.72 -5.31 2.30
C HIS A 13 6.29 -6.62 1.77
N ARG A 14 7.47 -6.58 1.13
CA ARG A 14 8.13 -7.74 0.53
C ARG A 14 8.58 -8.73 1.59
N ASP A 15 9.27 -8.24 2.62
CA ASP A 15 10.01 -9.07 3.56
C ASP A 15 9.14 -9.56 4.72
N TYR A 16 8.00 -8.93 4.98
CA TYR A 16 7.13 -9.27 6.10
C TYR A 16 5.65 -9.32 5.73
N PHE A 17 5.04 -8.17 5.38
CA PHE A 17 3.57 -8.05 5.40
C PHE A 17 2.87 -8.97 4.38
N LEU A 18 3.48 -9.19 3.20
CA LEU A 18 2.93 -10.12 2.20
C LEU A 18 2.89 -11.57 2.72
N GLN A 19 3.89 -11.98 3.50
CA GLN A 19 3.96 -13.33 4.05
C GLN A 19 2.88 -13.53 5.12
N GLU A 20 2.66 -12.54 5.98
CA GLU A 20 1.59 -12.58 6.98
C GLU A 20 0.21 -12.61 6.31
N LEU A 21 -0.02 -11.79 5.27
CA LEU A 21 -1.27 -11.85 4.51
C LEU A 21 -1.52 -13.21 3.86
N ARG A 22 -0.46 -13.91 3.40
CA ARG A 22 -0.60 -15.27 2.87
C ARG A 22 -0.96 -16.29 3.95
N ARG A 23 -0.55 -16.07 5.21
CA ARG A 23 -0.96 -16.92 6.35
C ARG A 23 -2.44 -16.75 6.66
N CYS A 24 -2.97 -15.52 6.54
CA CYS A 24 -4.39 -15.25 6.72
C CYS A 24 -5.31 -16.00 5.74
N LEU A 25 -4.79 -16.52 4.61
CA LEU A 25 -5.58 -17.37 3.72
C LEU A 25 -5.92 -18.74 4.33
N LYS A 26 -5.08 -19.22 5.26
CA LYS A 26 -5.30 -20.47 5.99
C LYS A 26 -6.00 -20.23 7.32
N ASP A 27 -5.82 -19.05 7.89
CA ASP A 27 -6.33 -18.64 9.18
C ASP A 27 -6.88 -17.19 9.11
N PRO A 28 -8.14 -17.03 8.65
CA PRO A 28 -8.72 -15.71 8.38
C PRO A 28 -8.96 -14.87 9.65
N ASP A 29 -9.08 -15.50 10.82
CA ASP A 29 -9.25 -14.81 12.11
C ASP A 29 -8.04 -13.91 12.44
N TRP A 30 -6.85 -14.31 12.00
CA TRP A 30 -5.62 -13.53 12.23
C TRP A 30 -5.55 -12.23 11.40
N LEU A 31 -6.45 -12.02 10.43
CA LEU A 31 -6.40 -10.82 9.59
C LEU A 31 -6.60 -9.54 10.42
N ALA A 32 -7.53 -9.56 11.37
CA ALA A 32 -7.90 -8.40 12.18
C ALA A 32 -6.72 -7.88 13.01
N GLN A 33 -6.21 -8.75 13.88
CA GLN A 33 -5.14 -8.42 14.78
C GLN A 33 -3.82 -8.17 14.02
N LEU A 34 -3.62 -8.71 12.80
CA LEU A 34 -2.46 -8.39 11.96
C LEU A 34 -2.40 -6.89 11.64
N PHE A 35 -3.54 -6.26 11.30
CA PHE A 35 -3.61 -4.83 11.03
C PHE A 35 -3.45 -4.01 12.32
N ILE A 36 -4.09 -4.41 13.43
CA ILE A 36 -3.96 -3.74 14.73
C ILE A 36 -2.50 -3.73 15.19
N LYS A 37 -1.83 -4.89 15.16
CA LYS A 37 -0.43 -5.04 15.58
C LYS A 37 0.52 -4.14 14.79
N HIS A 38 0.19 -3.82 13.54
CA HIS A 38 1.04 -3.06 12.63
C HIS A 38 0.55 -1.65 12.34
N GLU A 39 -0.43 -1.13 13.09
CA GLU A 39 -0.93 0.24 12.95
C GLU A 39 0.21 1.28 12.92
N ARG A 40 1.13 1.19 13.89
CA ARG A 40 2.30 2.08 13.96
C ARG A 40 3.23 1.96 12.75
N ARG A 41 3.34 0.77 12.14
CA ARG A 41 4.14 0.57 10.92
C ARG A 41 3.47 1.20 9.72
N LEU A 42 2.14 1.13 9.62
CA LEU A 42 1.36 1.77 8.55
C LEU A 42 1.49 3.31 8.56
N HIS A 43 1.96 3.92 9.65
CA HIS A 43 2.29 5.35 9.69
C HIS A 43 3.31 5.78 8.62
N MET A 44 4.12 4.86 8.08
CA MET A 44 4.99 5.14 6.93
C MET A 44 4.22 5.66 5.70
N TYR A 45 2.93 5.33 5.55
CA TYR A 45 2.06 5.87 4.51
C TYR A 45 1.73 7.35 4.72
N VAL A 46 1.64 7.81 5.98
CA VAL A 46 1.42 9.24 6.28
C VAL A 46 2.61 10.06 5.78
N VAL A 47 3.82 9.59 6.09
CA VAL A 47 5.08 10.21 5.62
C VAL A 47 5.13 10.25 4.10
N TYR A 48 4.75 9.15 3.44
CA TYR A 48 4.71 9.08 1.98
C TYR A 48 3.72 10.08 1.38
N CYS A 49 2.49 10.12 1.92
CA CYS A 49 1.42 11.01 1.45
C CYS A 49 1.78 12.49 1.65
N GLN A 50 2.42 12.87 2.76
CA GLN A 50 2.90 14.23 2.99
C GLN A 50 3.96 14.66 1.97
N ASN A 51 4.79 13.73 1.49
CA ASN A 51 5.79 13.99 0.46
C ASN A 51 5.21 13.96 -0.98
N LYS A 52 4.07 13.31 -1.21
CA LYS A 52 3.51 13.08 -2.55
C LYS A 52 3.33 14.37 -3.39
N PRO A 53 2.81 15.49 -2.86
CA PRO A 53 2.69 16.73 -3.65
C PRO A 53 4.04 17.27 -4.14
N LYS A 54 5.10 17.15 -3.32
CA LYS A 54 6.46 17.57 -3.70
C LYS A 54 7.03 16.64 -4.77
N SER A 55 6.77 15.34 -4.65
CA SER A 55 7.13 14.36 -5.69
C SER A 55 6.43 14.64 -7.01
N GLU A 56 5.13 14.96 -6.99
CA GLU A 56 4.36 15.24 -8.21
C GLU A 56 4.89 16.46 -8.95
N HIS A 57 5.21 17.53 -8.22
CA HIS A 57 5.80 18.72 -8.81
C HIS A 57 7.10 18.40 -9.55
N VAL A 58 8.05 17.72 -8.90
CA VAL A 58 9.33 17.34 -9.53
C VAL A 58 9.12 16.37 -10.70
N VAL A 59 8.24 15.37 -10.56
CA VAL A 59 7.99 14.40 -11.64
C VAL A 59 7.34 15.08 -12.85
N SER A 60 6.50 16.10 -12.65
CA SER A 60 5.86 16.82 -13.76
C SER A 60 6.86 17.60 -14.63
N GLU A 61 7.96 18.11 -14.04
CA GLU A 61 8.98 18.85 -14.80
C GLU A 61 9.86 17.95 -15.68
N PHE A 62 10.05 16.69 -15.29
CA PHE A 62 10.95 15.74 -15.98
C PHE A 62 10.21 14.51 -16.54
N GLY A 63 8.88 14.51 -16.50
CA GLY A 63 8.03 13.36 -16.79
C GLY A 63 8.17 12.88 -18.23
N ASP A 64 8.05 13.81 -19.17
CA ASP A 64 8.06 13.54 -20.62
C ASP A 64 9.48 13.49 -21.22
N SER A 65 10.52 13.62 -20.40
CA SER A 65 11.91 13.55 -20.82
C SER A 65 12.65 12.41 -20.09
N TYR A 66 13.36 12.73 -19.02
CA TYR A 66 14.20 11.80 -18.27
C TYR A 66 13.46 10.54 -17.81
N PHE A 67 12.24 10.70 -17.28
CA PHE A 67 11.48 9.55 -16.78
C PHE A 67 10.83 8.71 -17.89
N GLU A 68 10.57 9.28 -19.05
CA GLU A 68 10.08 8.54 -20.22
C GLU A 68 11.20 7.69 -20.84
N GLU A 69 12.42 8.22 -20.94
CA GLU A 69 13.59 7.45 -21.37
C GLU A 69 13.83 6.24 -20.45
N LEU A 70 13.80 6.46 -19.13
CA LEU A 70 13.91 5.38 -18.14
C LEU A 70 12.77 4.36 -18.25
N ARG A 71 11.53 4.81 -18.48
CA ARG A 71 10.37 3.92 -18.67
C ARG A 71 10.58 2.99 -19.86
N GLN A 72 11.06 3.54 -20.98
CA GLN A 72 11.35 2.76 -22.19
C GLN A 72 12.51 1.79 -21.97
N GLN A 73 13.61 2.25 -21.36
CA GLN A 73 14.78 1.41 -21.07
C GLN A 73 14.42 0.23 -20.15
N LEU A 74 13.56 0.44 -19.16
CA LEU A 74 13.08 -0.59 -18.23
C LEU A 74 11.90 -1.41 -18.80
N GLY A 75 11.37 -1.06 -19.96
CA GLY A 75 10.22 -1.75 -20.59
C GLY A 75 8.92 -1.64 -19.80
N HIS A 76 8.74 -0.59 -18.99
CA HIS A 76 7.57 -0.45 -18.15
C HIS A 76 6.36 0.07 -18.95
N ARG A 77 5.21 -0.61 -18.79
CA ARG A 77 3.94 -0.15 -19.38
C ARG A 77 3.43 1.14 -18.74
N LEU A 78 3.60 1.27 -17.43
CA LEU A 78 3.09 2.38 -16.64
C LEU A 78 4.13 3.50 -16.56
N GLN A 79 3.69 4.75 -16.52
CA GLN A 79 4.57 5.89 -16.26
C GLN A 79 4.97 5.94 -14.78
N LEU A 80 6.02 6.72 -14.46
CA LEU A 80 6.49 6.83 -13.08
C LEU A 80 5.38 7.32 -12.13
N ASN A 81 4.56 8.29 -12.54
CA ASN A 81 3.49 8.82 -11.68
C ASN A 81 2.44 7.74 -11.35
N ASP A 82 2.10 6.87 -12.31
CA ASP A 82 1.20 5.72 -12.11
C ASP A 82 1.74 4.68 -11.13
N LEU A 83 3.07 4.59 -11.00
CA LEU A 83 3.73 3.75 -10.01
C LEU A 83 3.75 4.42 -8.64
N LEU A 84 4.06 5.71 -8.59
CA LEU A 84 4.18 6.47 -7.33
C LEU A 84 2.83 6.73 -6.65
N ILE A 85 1.70 6.62 -7.35
CA ILE A 85 0.37 6.69 -6.72
C ILE A 85 -0.04 5.38 -6.03
N LYS A 86 0.64 4.25 -6.30
CA LYS A 86 0.25 2.94 -5.78
C LYS A 86 0.21 2.86 -4.26
N PRO A 87 1.15 3.43 -3.47
CA PRO A 87 1.04 3.39 -2.02
C PRO A 87 -0.21 4.11 -1.49
N VAL A 88 -0.56 5.27 -2.07
CA VAL A 88 -1.76 6.03 -1.71
C VAL A 88 -3.03 5.21 -2.00
N GLN A 89 -3.09 4.59 -3.19
CA GLN A 89 -4.20 3.72 -3.55
C GLN A 89 -4.29 2.49 -2.63
N ARG A 90 -3.13 1.93 -2.24
CA ARG A 90 -3.08 0.69 -1.48
C ARG A 90 -3.61 0.87 -0.06
N ILE A 91 -3.26 1.96 0.63
CA ILE A 91 -3.75 2.22 1.99
C ILE A 91 -5.27 2.42 2.00
N MET A 92 -5.83 3.13 1.01
CA MET A 92 -7.29 3.26 0.85
C MET A 92 -7.93 1.92 0.51
N LYS A 93 -7.27 1.10 -0.31
CA LYS A 93 -7.80 -0.21 -0.68
C LYS A 93 -7.88 -1.17 0.52
N TYR A 94 -6.93 -1.13 1.46
CA TYR A 94 -7.03 -1.91 2.69
C TYR A 94 -8.28 -1.54 3.49
N GLN A 95 -8.57 -0.25 3.64
CA GLN A 95 -9.79 0.20 4.33
C GLN A 95 -11.06 -0.37 3.69
N LEU A 96 -11.16 -0.34 2.36
CA LEU A 96 -12.33 -0.87 1.64
C LEU A 96 -12.46 -2.38 1.81
N LEU A 97 -11.36 -3.12 1.63
CA LEU A 97 -11.35 -4.58 1.72
C LEU A 97 -11.63 -5.07 3.14
N LEU A 98 -11.13 -4.39 4.17
CA LEU A 98 -11.40 -4.75 5.57
C LEU A 98 -12.86 -4.50 5.95
N LYS A 99 -13.47 -3.41 5.44
CA LYS A 99 -14.91 -3.16 5.62
C LYS A 99 -15.77 -4.25 4.97
N ASP A 100 -15.41 -4.66 3.76
CA ASP A 100 -16.10 -5.75 3.09
C ASP A 100 -15.90 -7.07 3.84
N PHE A 101 -14.68 -7.34 4.29
CA PHE A 101 -14.35 -8.52 5.10
C PHE A 101 -15.22 -8.58 6.35
N LEU A 102 -15.22 -7.53 7.19
CA LEU A 102 -16.06 -7.44 8.39
C LEU A 102 -17.54 -7.71 8.08
N LYS A 103 -18.07 -7.09 7.02
CA LYS A 103 -19.47 -7.26 6.61
C LYS A 103 -19.82 -8.72 6.29
N TYR A 104 -18.98 -9.42 5.54
CA TYR A 104 -19.26 -10.80 5.16
C TYR A 104 -18.90 -11.80 6.27
N TYR A 105 -17.88 -11.51 7.08
CA TYR A 105 -17.46 -12.34 8.19
C TYR A 105 -18.51 -12.38 9.32
N SER A 106 -19.06 -11.21 9.67
CA SER A 106 -20.19 -11.10 10.61
C SER A 106 -21.43 -11.86 10.11
N ARG A 107 -21.75 -11.77 8.80
CA ARG A 107 -22.87 -12.52 8.20
C ARG A 107 -22.69 -14.03 8.25
N ALA A 108 -21.46 -14.52 8.34
CA ALA A 108 -21.14 -15.94 8.48
C ALA A 108 -21.26 -16.42 9.94
N GLY A 109 -21.61 -15.54 10.89
CA GLY A 109 -21.73 -15.87 12.32
C GLY A 109 -20.38 -15.99 13.04
N MET A 110 -19.31 -15.47 12.44
CA MET A 110 -17.98 -15.46 13.04
C MET A 110 -17.85 -14.31 14.05
N ASP A 111 -16.94 -14.44 15.02
CA ASP A 111 -16.62 -13.38 15.96
C ASP A 111 -15.92 -12.22 15.23
N THR A 112 -16.40 -11.01 15.47
CA THR A 112 -15.89 -9.78 14.83
C THR A 112 -15.43 -8.73 15.83
N ALA A 113 -15.31 -9.06 17.12
CA ALA A 113 -14.95 -8.07 18.15
C ALA A 113 -13.61 -7.37 17.88
N GLU A 114 -12.66 -8.03 17.22
CA GLU A 114 -11.36 -7.45 16.86
C GLU A 114 -11.34 -6.75 15.48
N LEU A 115 -12.43 -6.86 14.71
CA LEU A 115 -12.58 -6.24 13.39
C LEU A 115 -13.41 -4.94 13.41
N GLU A 116 -14.11 -4.67 14.51
CA GLU A 116 -14.91 -3.47 14.78
C GLU A 116 -14.06 -2.29 15.31
#